data_AF-A0A929F0I4-F1
#
_entry.id   AF-A0A929F0I4-F1
#
_cell.length_a   1.000
_cell.length_b   1.000
_cell.length_c   1.000
_cell.angle_alpha   90.00
_cell.angle_beta   90.00
_cell.angle_gamma   90.00
#
_symmetry.space_group_name_H-M   'P 1'
#
loop_
_entity.id
_entity.type
_entity.pdbx_description
1 polymer ?
#
loop_
_entity_poly.entity_id
_entity_poly.type
_entity_poly.pdbx_seq_one_letter_code
_entity_poly.pdbx_strand_id
1 'polypeptide(L)'
;MKQLQLDEVVQRIEHAFGEELPITDQPLSEADSEILQRVLQNSAYHSFLQDQINRQIIRDYLVNAVMLGCISDESFSALSRQAVSCEGRSSLSLNMLMMSVEAANEIPPQSDPAGLKALRPVPGSPPHMVIVSS
;
A
#
# COMPACT_ATOMS: atom_id res chain seq x y z
N MET A 1 4.67 21.96 -16.53
CA MET A 1 4.36 21.06 -17.67
C MET A 1 4.25 19.57 -17.30
N LYS A 2 4.99 19.03 -16.31
CA LYS A 2 4.85 17.60 -15.92
C LYS A 2 3.58 17.24 -15.12
N GLN A 3 3.02 18.18 -14.35
CA GLN A 3 1.87 17.93 -13.47
C GLN A 3 0.54 17.81 -14.25
N LEU A 4 0.31 18.70 -15.23
CA LEU A 4 -0.81 18.64 -16.18
C LEU A 4 -0.92 17.29 -16.92
N GLN A 5 0.20 16.61 -17.18
CA GLN A 5 0.20 15.32 -17.86
C GLN A 5 -0.23 14.17 -16.94
N LEU A 6 0.02 14.26 -15.63
CA LEU A 6 -0.38 13.21 -14.69
C LEU A 6 -1.89 13.28 -14.42
N ASP A 7 -2.44 14.48 -14.28
CA ASP A 7 -3.87 14.69 -14.08
C ASP A 7 -4.70 14.17 -15.27
N GLU A 8 -4.23 14.38 -16.50
CA GLU A 8 -4.84 13.82 -17.71
C GLU A 8 -4.81 12.28 -17.73
N VAL A 9 -3.71 11.67 -17.27
CA VAL A 9 -3.61 10.21 -17.17
C VAL A 9 -4.59 9.67 -16.14
N VAL A 10 -4.69 10.30 -14.97
CA VAL A 10 -5.66 9.93 -13.93
C VAL A 10 -7.08 10.03 -14.48
N GLN A 11 -7.44 11.16 -15.08
CA GLN A 11 -8.78 11.36 -15.64
C GLN A 11 -9.13 10.31 -16.70
N ARG A 12 -8.17 9.95 -17.56
CA ARG A 12 -8.37 8.92 -18.58
C ARG A 12 -8.58 7.53 -17.98
N ILE A 13 -7.87 7.21 -16.89
CA ILE A 13 -8.05 5.94 -16.16
C ILE A 13 -9.42 5.91 -15.50
N GLU A 14 -9.80 6.97 -14.79
CA GLU A 14 -11.12 7.07 -14.13
C GLU A 14 -12.26 6.91 -15.14
N HIS A 15 -12.15 7.56 -16.31
CA HIS A 15 -13.15 7.42 -17.36
C HIS A 15 -13.24 5.99 -17.91
N ALA A 16 -12.13 5.23 -17.92
CA ALA A 16 -12.12 3.85 -18.40
C ALA A 16 -12.82 2.87 -17.44
N PHE A 17 -12.96 3.20 -16.16
CA PHE A 17 -13.68 2.36 -15.19
C PHE A 17 -15.21 2.36 -15.41
N GLY A 18 -15.75 3.38 -16.08
CA GLY A 18 -17.19 3.52 -16.34
C GLY A 18 -17.92 4.27 -15.23
N GLU A 19 -19.24 4.05 -15.14
CA GLU A 19 -20.05 4.69 -14.11
C GLU A 19 -19.75 4.09 -12.72
N GLU A 20 -19.60 4.95 -11.72
CA GLU A 20 -19.44 4.51 -10.33
C GLU A 20 -20.67 3.73 -9.86
N LEU A 21 -20.44 2.61 -9.19
CA LEU A 21 -21.52 1.83 -8.58
C LEU A 21 -22.12 2.61 -7.40
N PRO A 22 -23.46 2.59 -7.25
CA PRO A 22 -24.09 3.23 -6.11
C PRO A 22 -23.73 2.50 -4.81
N ILE A 23 -23.56 3.25 -3.73
CA ILE A 23 -23.30 2.70 -2.38
C ILE A 23 -24.52 1.90 -1.88
N THR A 24 -25.73 2.28 -2.29
CA THR A 24 -26.99 1.66 -1.90
C THR A 24 -27.93 1.52 -3.09
N ASP A 25 -28.69 0.42 -3.15
CA ASP A 25 -29.73 0.21 -4.16
C ASP A 25 -31.02 1.03 -3.89
N GLN A 26 -31.06 1.75 -2.76
CA GLN A 26 -32.18 2.56 -2.34
C GLN A 26 -31.77 4.01 -2.05
N PRO A 27 -32.66 4.98 -2.28
CA PRO A 27 -32.40 6.37 -1.93
C PRO A 27 -32.24 6.50 -0.42
N LEU A 28 -31.18 7.21 -0.02
CA LEU A 28 -30.88 7.49 1.38
C LEU A 28 -31.87 8.52 1.94
N SER A 29 -32.30 8.34 3.20
CA SER A 29 -32.97 9.42 3.91
C SER A 29 -31.97 10.53 4.29
N GLU A 30 -32.47 11.70 4.68
CA GLU A 30 -31.61 12.78 5.18
C GLU A 30 -30.80 12.33 6.40
N ALA A 31 -31.42 11.58 7.32
CA ALA A 31 -30.76 11.05 8.51
C ALA A 31 -29.65 10.04 8.15
N ASP A 32 -29.88 9.17 7.17
CA ASP A 32 -28.87 8.22 6.70
C ASP A 32 -27.69 8.95 6.05
N SER A 33 -27.99 10.00 5.28
CA SER A 33 -27.00 10.82 4.59
C SER A 33 -26.07 11.53 5.57
N GLU A 34 -26.62 12.13 6.65
CA GLU A 34 -25.82 12.77 7.70
C GLU A 34 -24.90 11.77 8.43
N ILE A 35 -25.42 10.59 8.75
CA ILE A 35 -24.64 9.53 9.41
C ILE A 35 -23.52 9.04 8.51
N LEU A 36 -23.82 8.75 7.24
CA LEU A 36 -22.84 8.30 6.26
C LEU A 36 -21.77 9.36 6.04
N GLN A 37 -22.14 10.62 5.89
CA GLN A 37 -21.18 11.71 5.71
C GLN A 37 -20.21 11.78 6.88
N ARG A 38 -20.70 11.66 8.13
CA ARG A 38 -19.84 11.66 9.33
C ARG A 38 -18.88 10.47 9.37
N VAL A 39 -19.31 9.28 8.94
CA VAL A 39 -18.47 8.08 8.91
C VAL A 39 -17.45 8.15 7.78
N LEU A 40 -17.89 8.51 6.58
CA LEU A 40 -17.07 8.52 5.37
C LEU A 40 -15.98 9.60 5.41
N GLN A 41 -16.21 10.71 6.11
CA GLN A 41 -15.20 11.76 6.33
C GLN A 41 -14.24 11.47 7.50
N ASN A 42 -14.43 10.35 8.21
CA ASN A 42 -13.60 10.01 9.35
C ASN A 42 -12.23 9.48 8.90
N SER A 43 -11.14 10.05 9.42
CA SER A 43 -9.77 9.61 9.10
C SER A 43 -9.49 8.15 9.49
N ALA A 44 -10.13 7.64 10.54
CA ALA A 44 -10.03 6.23 10.91
C ALA A 44 -10.70 5.32 9.87
N TYR A 45 -11.81 5.76 9.28
CA TYR A 45 -12.46 5.04 8.19
C TYR A 45 -11.60 5.03 6.92
N HIS A 46 -11.01 6.16 6.54
CA HIS A 46 -10.05 6.20 5.43
C HIS A 46 -8.84 5.29 5.67
N SER A 47 -8.30 5.29 6.89
CA SER A 47 -7.19 4.40 7.27
C SER A 47 -7.59 2.92 7.17
N PHE A 48 -8.82 2.60 7.60
CA PHE A 48 -9.39 1.26 7.45
C PHE A 48 -9.54 0.86 5.98
N LEU A 49 -10.10 1.73 5.13
CA LEU A 49 -10.25 1.47 3.69
C LEU A 49 -8.90 1.22 3.02
N GLN A 50 -7.89 2.04 3.33
CA GLN A 50 -6.54 1.86 2.79
C GLN A 50 -5.96 0.51 3.21
N ASP A 51 -6.16 0.08 4.46
CA ASP A 51 -5.72 -1.24 4.92
C ASP A 51 -6.46 -2.38 4.18
N GLN A 52 -7.75 -2.22 3.88
CA GLN A 52 -8.50 -3.20 3.08
C GLN A 52 -7.97 -3.30 1.65
N ILE A 53 -7.64 -2.17 1.02
CA ILE A 53 -7.03 -2.14 -0.32
C ILE A 53 -5.67 -2.86 -0.30
N ASN A 54 -4.83 -2.57 0.70
CA ASN A 54 -3.54 -3.25 0.84
C ASN A 54 -3.72 -4.78 0.97
N ARG A 55 -4.70 -5.25 1.74
CA ARG A 55 -5.01 -6.69 1.88
C ARG A 55 -5.47 -7.29 0.56
N GLN A 56 -6.30 -6.59 -0.22
CA GLN A 56 -6.77 -7.05 -1.52
C GLN A 56 -5.58 -7.24 -2.48
N ILE A 57 -4.73 -6.23 -2.62
CA ILE A 57 -3.54 -6.29 -3.48
C ILE A 57 -2.65 -7.48 -3.09
N ILE A 58 -2.34 -7.62 -1.79
CA ILE A 58 -1.49 -8.70 -1.29
C ILE A 58 -2.09 -10.06 -1.60
N ARG A 59 -3.38 -10.24 -1.33
CA ARG A 59 -4.06 -11.51 -1.58
C ARG A 59 -4.03 -11.87 -3.05
N ASP A 60 -4.43 -10.97 -3.93
CA ASP A 60 -4.55 -11.26 -5.36
C ASP A 60 -3.17 -11.53 -5.97
N TYR A 61 -2.16 -10.74 -5.58
CA TYR A 61 -0.78 -10.93 -6.02
C TYR A 61 -0.23 -12.30 -5.57
N LEU A 62 -0.35 -12.65 -4.28
CA LEU A 62 0.18 -13.90 -3.76
C LEU A 62 -0.56 -15.12 -4.31
N VAL A 63 -1.88 -15.04 -4.49
CA VAL A 63 -2.65 -16.10 -5.14
C VAL A 63 -2.13 -16.33 -6.56
N ASN A 64 -1.94 -15.27 -7.34
CA ASN A 64 -1.40 -15.37 -8.70
C ASN A 64 0.02 -15.94 -8.70
N ALA A 65 0.89 -15.48 -7.79
CA ALA A 65 2.27 -15.97 -7.67
C ALA A 65 2.32 -17.47 -7.37
N VAL A 66 1.47 -17.95 -6.45
CA VAL A 66 1.35 -19.38 -6.13
C VAL A 66 0.81 -20.16 -7.33
N MET A 67 -0.26 -19.67 -7.97
CA MET A 67 -0.86 -20.33 -9.13
C MET A 67 0.11 -20.46 -10.31
N LEU A 68 0.98 -19.46 -10.51
CA LEU A 68 1.97 -19.45 -11.58
C LEU A 68 3.30 -20.13 -11.19
N GLY A 69 3.45 -20.57 -9.94
CA GLY A 69 4.69 -21.17 -9.43
C GLY A 69 5.85 -20.17 -9.34
N CYS A 70 5.56 -18.88 -9.24
CA CYS A 70 6.54 -17.79 -9.18
C CYS A 70 7.04 -17.48 -7.77
N ILE A 71 6.51 -18.16 -6.74
CA ILE A 71 6.89 -17.97 -5.34
C ILE A 71 7.18 -19.33 -4.67
N SER A 72 8.23 -19.39 -3.84
CA SER A 72 8.51 -20.56 -3.01
C SER A 72 7.73 -20.54 -1.70
N ASP A 73 7.58 -21.69 -1.05
CA ASP A 73 6.88 -21.79 0.25
C ASP A 73 7.56 -20.94 1.34
N GLU A 74 8.90 -20.85 1.31
CA GLU A 74 9.68 -20.03 2.24
C GLU A 74 9.42 -18.54 2.03
N SER A 75 9.45 -18.08 0.77
CA SER A 75 9.14 -16.71 0.40
C SER A 75 7.70 -16.36 0.77
N PHE A 76 6.74 -17.22 0.42
CA PHE A 76 5.34 -17.03 0.77
C PHE A 76 5.15 -16.91 2.29
N SER A 77 5.82 -17.77 3.07
CA SER A 77 5.78 -17.72 4.53
C SER A 77 6.39 -16.43 5.08
N ALA A 78 7.48 -15.93 4.50
CA ALA A 78 8.11 -14.68 4.91
C ALA A 78 7.22 -13.46 4.64
N LEU A 79 6.65 -13.36 3.43
CA LEU A 79 5.74 -12.28 3.05
C LEU A 79 4.44 -12.33 3.87
N SER A 80 3.93 -13.53 4.17
CA SER A 80 2.77 -13.72 5.04
C SER A 80 3.01 -13.19 6.47
N ARG A 81 4.22 -13.39 7.02
CA ARG A 81 4.59 -12.81 8.33
C ARG A 81 4.65 -11.29 8.28
N GLN A 82 5.19 -10.72 7.20
CA GLN A 82 5.22 -9.27 7.00
C GLN A 82 3.81 -8.66 6.94
N ALA A 83 2.83 -9.35 6.37
CA ALA A 83 1.46 -8.88 6.24
C ALA A 83 0.67 -8.80 7.58
N VAL A 84 1.26 -9.21 8.72
CA VAL A 84 0.59 -9.17 10.04
C VAL A 84 0.34 -7.74 10.50
N SER A 85 1.26 -6.80 10.27
CA SER A 85 1.13 -5.40 10.69
C SER A 85 0.57 -4.50 9.58
N CYS A 86 -0.06 -3.37 9.95
CA CYS A 86 -0.54 -2.39 8.97
C CYS A 86 0.61 -1.81 8.13
N GLU A 87 1.73 -1.50 8.77
CA GLU A 87 2.93 -0.97 8.10
C GLU A 87 3.51 -2.00 7.12
N GLY A 88 3.62 -3.26 7.55
CA GLY A 88 4.10 -4.35 6.71
C GLY A 88 3.21 -4.56 5.50
N ARG A 89 1.87 -4.48 5.66
CA ARG A 89 0.93 -4.52 4.53
C ARG A 89 1.08 -3.35 3.57
N SER A 90 1.19 -2.12 4.05
CA SER A 90 1.39 -0.95 3.20
C SER A 90 2.69 -1.04 2.40
N SER A 91 3.79 -1.46 3.03
CA SER A 91 5.06 -1.65 2.34
C SER A 91 5.01 -2.79 1.33
N LEU A 92 4.38 -3.91 1.69
CA LEU A 92 4.27 -5.08 0.83
C LEU A 92 3.38 -4.81 -0.39
N SER A 93 2.22 -4.17 -0.20
CA SER A 93 1.31 -3.81 -1.30
C SER A 93 1.98 -2.84 -2.28
N LEU A 94 2.77 -1.88 -1.78
CA LEU A 94 3.54 -0.98 -2.65
C LEU A 94 4.54 -1.73 -3.52
N ASN A 95 5.31 -2.68 -2.95
CA ASN A 95 6.22 -3.50 -3.74
C ASN A 95 5.45 -4.31 -4.80
N MET A 96 4.31 -4.90 -4.44
CA MET A 96 3.47 -5.71 -5.34
C MET A 96 2.80 -4.90 -6.46
N LEU A 97 2.56 -3.60 -6.26
CA LEU A 97 2.11 -2.71 -7.33
C LEU A 97 3.23 -2.36 -8.32
N MET A 98 4.48 -2.37 -7.85
CA MET A 98 5.65 -1.95 -8.63
C MET A 98 6.37 -3.12 -9.32
N MET A 99 6.15 -4.35 -8.85
CA MET A 99 6.79 -5.56 -9.35
C MET A 99 5.78 -6.46 -10.06
N SER A 100 6.21 -7.13 -11.14
CA SER A 100 5.37 -8.14 -11.78
C SER A 100 5.25 -9.38 -10.88
N VAL A 101 4.22 -10.20 -11.09
CA VAL A 101 3.98 -11.42 -10.29
C VAL A 101 5.12 -12.43 -10.47
N GLU A 102 5.75 -12.47 -11.64
CA GLU A 102 6.87 -13.35 -11.96
C GLU A 102 8.11 -13.07 -11.10
N ALA A 103 8.24 -11.83 -10.60
CA ALA A 103 9.30 -11.41 -9.70
C ALA A 103 8.96 -11.59 -8.21
N ALA A 104 7.91 -12.35 -7.87
CA ALA A 104 7.44 -12.49 -6.49
C ALA A 104 8.51 -12.98 -5.50
N ASN A 105 9.42 -13.86 -5.94
CA ASN A 105 10.54 -14.34 -5.11
C ASN A 105 11.63 -13.28 -4.84
N GLU A 106 11.62 -12.17 -5.59
CA GLU A 106 12.59 -11.07 -5.45
C GLU A 106 12.10 -9.99 -4.48
N ILE A 107 10.84 -10.07 -4.02
CA ILE A 107 10.29 -9.12 -3.06
C ILE A 107 11.10 -9.22 -1.75
N PRO A 108 11.76 -8.13 -1.31
CA PRO A 108 12.56 -8.18 -0.11
C PRO A 108 11.65 -8.40 1.10
N PRO A 109 11.96 -9.38 1.97
CA PRO A 109 11.28 -9.48 3.26
C PRO A 109 11.57 -8.23 4.07
N GLN A 110 10.61 -7.76 4.87
CA GLN A 110 10.79 -6.58 5.72
C GLN A 110 12.07 -6.73 6.56
N SER A 111 13.03 -5.83 6.33
CA SER A 111 14.24 -5.73 7.14
C SER A 111 13.83 -5.39 8.57
N ASP A 112 14.22 -6.23 9.53
CA ASP A 112 14.02 -5.93 10.95
C ASP A 112 14.82 -4.66 11.31
N PRO A 113 14.17 -3.53 11.68
CA PRO A 113 14.90 -2.33 12.08
C PRO A 113 15.76 -2.57 13.33
N ALA A 114 15.51 -3.64 14.10
CA ALA A 114 16.37 -4.03 15.22
C ALA A 114 17.81 -4.43 14.79
N GLY A 115 18.02 -4.75 13.51
CA GLY A 115 19.35 -5.02 12.94
C GLY A 115 20.14 -3.78 12.51
N LEU A 116 19.49 -2.61 12.46
CA LEU A 116 20.14 -1.38 12.02
C LEU A 116 21.02 -0.82 13.15
N LYS A 117 22.34 -0.91 12.97
CA LYS A 117 23.29 -0.27 13.88
C LYS A 117 23.37 1.22 13.57
N ALA A 118 23.19 2.04 14.60
CA ALA A 118 23.47 3.47 14.50
C ALA A 118 24.90 3.69 14.00
N LEU A 119 25.03 4.41 12.89
CA LEU A 119 26.34 4.80 12.35
C LEU A 119 27.02 5.72 13.37
N ARG A 120 28.14 5.28 13.92
CA ARG A 120 29.00 6.13 14.76
C ARG A 120 30.04 6.76 13.85
N PRO A 121 29.98 8.08 13.58
CA PRO A 121 30.97 8.72 12.74
C PRO A 121 32.36 8.58 13.37
N VAL A 122 33.32 8.16 12.55
CA VAL A 122 34.73 8.01 12.92
C VAL A 122 35.45 9.36 12.66
N PRO A 123 36.47 9.76 13.43
CA PRO A 123 37.23 10.97 13.12
C PRO A 123 37.76 10.94 11.67
N GLY A 124 37.39 11.93 10.86
CA GLY A 124 37.73 12.01 9.42
C GLY A 124 36.65 11.52 8.46
N SER A 125 35.46 11.14 8.94
CA SER A 125 34.32 10.76 8.08
C SER A 125 33.82 11.96 7.24
N PRO A 126 33.33 11.73 6.00
CA PRO A 126 32.62 12.75 5.24
C PRO A 126 31.43 13.33 6.01
N PRO A 127 31.00 14.58 5.72
CA PRO A 127 29.88 15.19 6.43
C PRO A 127 28.61 14.35 6.25
N HIS A 128 28.03 13.92 7.38
CA HIS A 128 26.76 13.20 7.41
C HIS A 128 25.59 14.19 7.54
N MET A 129 24.45 13.83 6.97
CA MET A 129 23.23 14.64 7.02
C MET A 129 22.76 14.75 8.48
N VAL A 130 22.77 15.96 9.03
CA VAL A 130 22.26 16.24 10.39
C VAL A 130 20.82 16.69 10.25
N ILE A 131 19.88 15.94 10.85
CA ILE A 131 18.49 16.39 10.95
C ILE A 131 18.48 17.52 11.99
N VAL A 132 18.20 18.74 11.54
CA VAL A 132 17.97 19.88 12.43
C VAL A 132 16.54 19.77 12.92
N SER A 133 16.35 19.44 14.20
CA SER A 133 15.05 19.49 14.86
C SER A 133 14.72 20.94 15.22
N SER A 134 13.58 21.43 14.71
CA SER A 134 12.97 22.72 15.06
C SER A 134 12.42 22.75 16.48
#